data_AF-A0A1I2A446-F1
#
_entry.id   AF-A0A1I2A446-F1
#
_cell.length_a   1.000
_cell.length_b   1.000
_cell.length_c   1.000
_cell.angle_alpha   90.00
_cell.angle_beta   90.00
_cell.angle_gamma   90.00
#
_symmetry.space_group_name_H-M   'P 1'
#
loop_
_entity.id
_entity.type
_entity.pdbx_description
1 polymer ?
#
loop_
_entity_poly.entity_id
_entity_poly.type
_entity_poly.pdbx_seq_one_letter_code
_entity_poly.pdbx_strand_id
1 'polypeptide(L)'
;MAAAVRVFHVRRPRWRRPVVVAAIALAVAVTLVGLVPWSCASRPSDKASLNHEVAAAAVDAADLARGRRDFYGEDFGNEVFFSDVMGVLRGPLRTWPAARALFQLRGAGTTNLEIELSEDVTIGGVTYAKGSKLGTGLDVAAGSFLPLGVVVHMTRYELRVGITCALCHSTVDPETRQVIHGAANSDLQAGLLLALAPNSAAFRPHTGAAPGPDPAAVEAAVDRTLAAWPPGSFDATLDGAANPTRIPDVFVHEEAPYGWTGSSRAGPLSGLALYINGPTALHAVSAPYVEPPEWERIVAMAAWQDALRPPEVVVDAAAAARGREVFARAGCERCHAGPAYTTQSVLPHARVGTDPARANGQSGYKIPGLVGLWWSAPYLHDGGVAVGPGESVVGVGNLRARGVPLDPRASLRALVDRELRARVIAANHADTARWELHVRGVGHEFWVDPGAGFTPAEQSALLEHLLSLRIPGG
;
A
#
# COMPACT_ATOMS: atom_id res chain seq x y z
N MET A 1 48.97 71.83 45.64
CA MET A 1 47.83 71.38 44.81
C MET A 1 48.20 70.05 44.17
N ALA A 2 47.67 68.93 44.67
CA ALA A 2 47.88 67.60 44.08
C ALA A 2 46.51 67.04 43.71
N ALA A 3 46.27 66.85 42.41
CA ALA A 3 45.01 66.35 41.87
C ALA A 3 44.95 64.82 42.05
N ALA A 4 43.96 64.34 42.79
CA ALA A 4 43.69 62.91 42.96
C ALA A 4 42.94 62.36 41.75
N VAL A 5 43.62 61.53 40.96
CA VAL A 5 43.00 60.73 39.88
C VAL A 5 42.23 59.56 40.53
N ARG A 6 40.90 59.58 40.45
CA ARG A 6 40.05 58.43 40.82
C ARG A 6 40.02 57.43 39.67
N VAL A 7 40.66 56.27 39.86
CA VAL A 7 40.56 55.12 38.96
C VAL A 7 39.26 54.37 39.26
N PHE A 8 38.29 54.41 38.34
CA PHE A 8 37.09 53.58 38.42
C PHE A 8 37.44 52.12 38.08
N HIS A 9 37.35 51.24 39.09
CA HIS A 9 37.42 49.80 38.87
C HIS A 9 36.09 49.29 38.25
N VAL A 10 36.11 49.01 36.95
CA VAL A 10 35.02 48.30 36.27
C VAL A 10 35.00 46.85 36.79
N ARG A 11 34.04 46.51 37.67
CA ARG A 11 33.79 45.13 38.09
C ARG A 11 33.36 44.30 36.88
N ARG A 12 34.23 43.43 36.37
CA ARG A 12 33.87 42.45 35.35
C ARG A 12 32.77 41.52 35.90
N PRO A 13 31.64 41.31 35.21
CA PRO A 13 30.57 40.46 35.72
C PRO A 13 31.04 39.00 35.77
N ARG A 14 31.22 38.45 36.97
CA ARG A 14 31.65 37.06 37.21
C ARG A 14 30.65 36.01 36.72
N TRP A 15 29.42 36.40 36.39
CA TRP A 15 28.32 35.52 35.97
C TRP A 15 28.34 35.14 34.47
N ARG A 16 29.20 35.74 33.64
CA ARG A 16 29.21 35.46 32.18
C ARG A 16 29.89 34.15 31.81
N ARG A 17 30.88 33.68 32.57
CA ARG A 17 31.63 32.46 32.28
C ARG A 17 30.79 31.17 32.36
N PRO A 18 29.99 30.91 33.42
CA PRO A 18 29.18 29.69 33.48
C PRO A 18 28.10 29.66 32.39
N VAL A 19 27.50 30.81 32.04
CA VAL A 19 26.50 30.90 30.97
C VAL A 19 27.11 30.63 29.59
N VAL A 20 28.30 31.17 29.32
CA VAL A 20 29.02 30.91 28.05
C VAL A 20 29.45 29.44 27.95
N VAL A 21 29.93 28.84 29.03
CA VAL A 21 30.29 27.41 29.05
C VAL A 21 29.06 26.53 28.85
N ALA A 22 27.93 26.84 29.49
CA ALA A 22 26.67 26.11 29.29
C ALA A 22 26.15 26.25 27.84
N ALA A 23 26.24 27.45 27.26
CA ALA A 23 25.86 27.68 25.87
C ALA A 23 26.76 26.92 24.88
N ILE A 24 28.08 26.87 25.12
CA ILE A 24 29.01 26.09 24.30
C ILE A 24 28.74 24.59 24.47
N ALA A 25 28.53 24.11 25.69
CA ALA A 25 28.21 22.70 25.95
C ALA A 25 26.90 22.29 25.27
N LEU A 26 25.87 23.14 25.31
CA LEU A 26 24.62 22.91 24.58
C LEU A 26 24.83 22.94 23.07
N ALA A 27 25.60 23.89 22.53
CA ALA A 27 25.90 23.95 21.11
C ALA A 27 26.69 22.72 20.63
N VAL A 28 27.67 22.27 21.40
CA VAL A 28 28.42 21.02 21.15
C VAL A 28 27.49 19.82 21.25
N ALA A 29 26.63 19.72 22.26
CA ALA A 29 25.68 18.62 22.41
C ALA A 29 24.68 18.56 21.24
N VAL A 30 24.10 19.71 20.83
CA VAL A 30 23.20 19.81 19.67
C VAL A 30 23.95 19.42 18.39
N THR A 31 25.19 19.86 18.23
CA THR A 31 26.03 19.51 17.07
C THR A 31 26.33 18.01 17.06
N LEU A 32 26.71 17.42 18.20
CA LEU A 32 26.99 15.99 18.33
C LEU A 32 25.72 15.14 18.10
N VAL A 33 24.57 15.56 18.62
CA VAL A 33 23.28 14.91 18.35
C VAL A 33 22.93 14.97 16.86
N GLY A 34 23.18 16.11 16.20
CA GLY A 34 23.00 16.25 14.74
C GLY A 34 23.94 15.37 13.90
N LEU A 35 25.02 14.85 14.49
CA LEU A 35 25.93 13.90 13.84
C LEU A 35 25.51 12.43 14.00
N VAL A 36 24.61 12.12 14.94
CA VAL A 36 24.12 10.75 15.17
C VAL A 36 22.97 10.46 14.20
N PRO A 37 23.06 9.41 13.36
CA PRO A 37 21.94 8.96 12.54
C PRO A 37 20.78 8.55 13.44
N TRP A 38 19.58 9.02 13.11
CA TRP A 38 18.36 8.56 13.77
C TRP A 38 17.24 8.41 12.76
N SER A 39 16.37 7.45 13.03
CA SER A 39 15.26 7.07 12.16
C SER A 39 13.97 7.01 12.96
N CYS A 40 12.88 7.50 12.37
CA CYS A 40 11.55 7.48 12.97
C CYS A 40 10.57 6.82 12.00
N ALA A 41 9.76 5.90 12.51
CA ALA A 41 8.74 5.18 11.74
C ALA A 41 7.45 5.12 12.55
N SER A 42 6.31 5.15 11.85
CA SER A 42 5.02 4.86 12.49
C SER A 42 4.97 3.40 12.92
N ARG A 43 4.94 3.15 14.23
CA ARG A 43 4.85 1.80 14.83
C ARG A 43 3.58 1.71 15.68
N PRO A 44 2.46 1.23 15.12
CA PRO A 44 1.19 1.14 15.83
C PRO A 44 1.29 0.22 17.04
N SER A 45 0.68 0.60 18.15
CA SER A 45 0.50 -0.28 19.32
C SER A 45 -0.66 -1.26 19.12
N ASP A 46 -0.73 -2.32 19.94
CA ASP A 46 -1.86 -3.27 19.92
C ASP A 46 -3.21 -2.58 20.09
N LYS A 47 -3.30 -1.64 21.04
CA LYS A 47 -4.54 -0.88 21.32
C LYS A 47 -4.97 0.03 20.15
N ALA A 48 -4.03 0.34 19.25
CA ALA A 48 -4.28 1.16 18.08
C ALA A 48 -4.63 0.32 16.84
N SER A 49 -4.87 -0.99 16.98
CA SER A 49 -5.05 -1.93 15.87
C SER A 49 -6.26 -2.85 16.06
N LEU A 50 -7.01 -3.11 14.99
CA LEU A 50 -8.25 -3.92 15.04
C LEU A 50 -7.99 -5.43 15.08
N ASN A 51 -6.87 -5.89 14.51
CA ASN A 51 -6.49 -7.29 14.44
C ASN A 51 -5.10 -7.52 15.05
N HIS A 52 -4.91 -7.06 16.29
CA HIS A 52 -3.67 -7.28 17.04
C HIS A 52 -3.55 -8.71 17.60
N GLU A 53 -4.66 -9.44 17.68
CA GLU A 53 -4.67 -10.86 18.05
C GLU A 53 -4.07 -11.66 16.89
N VAL A 54 -2.80 -12.02 17.06
CA VAL A 54 -2.08 -12.90 16.15
C VAL A 54 -2.44 -14.33 16.54
N ALA A 55 -2.92 -15.14 15.58
CA ALA A 55 -3.22 -16.55 15.84
C ALA A 55 -1.93 -17.27 16.25
N ALA A 56 -1.81 -17.60 17.53
CA ALA A 56 -0.59 -18.18 18.10
C ALA A 56 -0.43 -19.64 17.65
N ALA A 57 0.16 -19.85 16.48
CA ALA A 57 0.56 -21.18 16.01
C ALA A 57 2.09 -21.25 15.92
N ALA A 58 2.68 -22.23 16.65
CA ALA A 58 4.05 -22.77 16.55
C ALA A 58 5.28 -21.82 16.55
N VAL A 59 5.10 -20.49 16.55
CA VAL A 59 6.17 -19.49 16.41
C VAL A 59 6.36 -18.72 17.72
N ASP A 60 7.62 -18.41 18.06
CA ASP A 60 7.97 -17.62 19.25
C ASP A 60 7.35 -16.20 19.17
N ALA A 61 6.75 -15.75 20.27
CA ALA A 61 6.23 -14.39 20.40
C ALA A 61 7.31 -13.32 20.14
N ALA A 62 8.58 -13.62 20.45
CA ALA A 62 9.69 -12.73 20.15
C ALA A 62 9.89 -12.54 18.63
N ASP A 63 9.71 -13.60 17.84
CA ASP A 63 9.82 -13.57 16.38
C ASP A 63 8.62 -12.88 15.74
N LEU A 64 7.40 -13.11 16.23
CA LEU A 64 6.22 -12.37 15.78
C LEU A 64 6.37 -10.86 16.07
N ALA A 65 6.88 -10.50 17.24
CA ALA A 65 7.15 -9.11 17.58
C ALA A 65 8.27 -8.51 16.73
N ARG A 66 9.30 -9.28 16.37
CA ARG A 66 10.36 -8.87 15.45
C ARG A 66 9.80 -8.65 14.04
N GLY A 67 9.06 -9.61 13.51
CA GLY A 67 8.43 -9.54 12.20
C GLY A 67 7.55 -8.31 12.04
N ARG A 68 6.72 -8.02 13.05
CA ARG A 68 5.94 -6.77 13.07
C ARG A 68 6.79 -5.51 13.10
N ARG A 69 7.84 -5.47 13.94
CA ARG A 69 8.73 -4.31 14.02
C ARG A 69 9.40 -4.03 12.68
N ASP A 70 9.85 -5.08 12.00
CA ASP A 70 10.51 -4.99 10.70
C ASP A 70 9.50 -4.57 9.62
N PHE A 71 8.29 -5.14 9.61
CA PHE A 71 7.23 -4.77 8.67
C PHE A 71 6.87 -3.27 8.67
N TYR A 72 6.89 -2.62 9.84
CA TYR A 72 6.60 -1.19 9.99
C TYR A 72 7.83 -0.28 10.00
N GLY A 73 9.01 -0.83 10.30
CA GLY A 73 10.20 -0.06 10.63
C GLY A 73 11.37 -0.24 9.68
N GLU A 74 11.34 -1.27 8.85
CA GLU A 74 12.41 -1.59 7.91
C GLU A 74 12.04 -1.16 6.49
N ASP A 75 12.85 -0.27 5.95
CA ASP A 75 12.80 0.17 4.55
C ASP A 75 13.96 -0.41 3.72
N PHE A 76 14.79 -1.27 4.32
CA PHE A 76 15.86 -2.01 3.66
C PHE A 76 16.88 -1.11 2.95
N GLY A 77 17.03 0.16 3.31
CA GLY A 77 17.96 1.08 2.61
C GLY A 77 17.36 1.77 1.38
N ASN A 78 16.05 1.60 1.12
CA ASN A 78 15.41 2.23 -0.05
C ASN A 78 15.27 3.76 0.08
N GLU A 79 15.56 4.35 1.24
CA GLU A 79 15.48 5.80 1.46
C GLU A 79 16.44 6.59 0.58
N VAL A 80 17.59 6.00 0.22
CA VAL A 80 18.55 6.60 -0.72
C VAL A 80 17.94 6.67 -2.11
N PHE A 81 17.28 5.59 -2.54
CA PHE A 81 16.62 5.56 -3.85
C PHE A 81 15.49 6.59 -3.94
N PHE A 82 14.59 6.64 -2.97
CA PHE A 82 13.49 7.61 -3.00
C PHE A 82 13.96 9.06 -2.82
N SER A 83 14.86 9.31 -1.88
CA SER A 83 15.28 10.69 -1.57
C SER A 83 16.31 11.23 -2.53
N ASP A 84 17.33 10.44 -2.87
CA ASP A 84 18.50 10.93 -3.61
C ASP A 84 18.44 10.61 -5.10
N VAL A 85 17.94 9.44 -5.48
CA VAL A 85 17.80 9.06 -6.91
C VAL A 85 16.55 9.69 -7.50
N MET A 86 15.37 9.42 -6.95
CA MET A 86 14.10 9.96 -7.47
C MET A 86 13.89 11.42 -7.10
N GLY A 87 14.35 11.84 -5.92
CA GLY A 87 14.15 13.21 -5.44
C GLY A 87 12.73 13.48 -4.93
N VAL A 88 12.04 12.50 -4.32
CA VAL A 88 10.64 12.66 -3.88
C VAL A 88 10.42 13.86 -2.94
N LEU A 89 11.46 14.30 -2.23
CA LEU A 89 11.42 15.46 -1.33
C LEU A 89 11.73 16.80 -2.01
N ARG A 90 12.19 16.76 -3.27
CA ARG A 90 12.60 17.93 -4.08
C ARG A 90 11.53 18.35 -5.10
N GLY A 91 10.49 17.52 -5.30
CA GLY A 91 9.36 17.81 -6.18
C GLY A 91 8.27 18.69 -5.55
N PRO A 92 7.05 18.70 -6.13
CA PRO A 92 5.94 19.55 -5.69
C PRO A 92 5.41 19.24 -4.28
N LEU A 93 5.59 18.01 -3.81
CA LEU A 93 5.23 17.53 -2.48
C LEU A 93 6.36 17.79 -1.47
N ARG A 94 6.56 19.07 -1.13
CA ARG A 94 7.63 19.46 -0.19
C ARG A 94 7.35 19.03 1.24
N THR A 95 8.43 18.90 2.01
CA THR A 95 8.41 18.49 3.43
C THR A 95 7.55 19.40 4.32
N TRP A 96 7.57 20.73 4.09
CA TRP A 96 6.82 21.66 4.92
C TRP A 96 5.29 21.55 4.75
N PRO A 97 4.71 21.59 3.52
CA PRO A 97 3.31 21.26 3.33
C PRO A 97 2.89 19.91 3.90
N ALA A 98 3.71 18.86 3.73
CA ALA A 98 3.44 17.53 4.29
C ALA A 98 3.38 17.56 5.83
N ALA A 99 4.38 18.18 6.48
CA ALA A 99 4.41 18.34 7.94
C ALA A 99 3.23 19.16 8.45
N ARG A 100 2.83 20.21 7.71
CA ARG A 100 1.65 21.01 8.02
C ARG A 100 0.36 20.18 7.92
N ALA A 101 0.21 19.36 6.89
CA ALA A 101 -0.94 18.48 6.72
C ALA A 101 -1.06 17.49 7.88
N LEU A 102 0.06 16.84 8.27
CA LEU A 102 0.12 15.94 9.43
C LEU A 102 -0.25 16.66 10.75
N PHE A 103 0.28 17.87 10.98
CA PHE A 103 -0.05 18.65 12.16
C PHE A 103 -1.53 19.04 12.21
N GLN A 104 -2.14 19.33 11.07
CA GLN A 104 -3.56 19.68 10.96
C GLN A 104 -4.49 18.51 11.31
N LEU A 105 -4.04 17.26 11.24
CA LEU A 105 -4.82 16.10 11.69
C LEU A 105 -5.07 16.13 13.21
N ARG A 106 -4.23 16.83 14.00
CA ARG A 106 -4.35 16.91 15.46
C ARG A 106 -4.47 15.54 16.15
N GLY A 107 -3.80 14.53 15.58
CA GLY A 107 -3.84 13.15 16.08
C GLY A 107 -5.10 12.35 15.72
N ALA A 108 -6.04 12.91 14.95
CA ALA A 108 -7.24 12.18 14.52
C ALA A 108 -6.95 11.02 13.55
N GLY A 109 -5.84 11.10 12.81
CA GLY A 109 -5.56 10.18 11.71
C GLY A 109 -6.36 10.50 10.44
N THR A 110 -6.08 9.78 9.36
CA THR A 110 -6.79 9.87 8.07
C THR A 110 -6.50 8.62 7.24
N THR A 111 -7.37 8.33 6.28
CA THR A 111 -7.18 7.29 5.25
C THR A 111 -6.50 7.88 4.02
N ASN A 112 -6.53 9.20 3.89
CA ASN A 112 -6.01 9.90 2.73
C ASN A 112 -5.44 11.23 3.21
N LEU A 113 -4.12 11.27 3.43
CA LEU A 113 -3.44 12.52 3.74
C LEU A 113 -3.46 13.43 2.51
N GLU A 114 -4.09 14.60 2.64
CA GLU A 114 -4.09 15.62 1.60
C GLU A 114 -2.91 16.58 1.79
N ILE A 115 -2.07 16.71 0.77
CA ILE A 115 -0.89 17.58 0.80
C ILE A 115 -1.06 18.72 -0.20
N GLU A 116 -0.76 19.94 0.25
CA GLU A 116 -0.79 21.14 -0.60
C GLU A 116 0.42 21.17 -1.53
N LEU A 117 0.18 21.34 -2.84
CA LEU A 117 1.24 21.44 -3.85
C LEU A 117 2.00 22.76 -3.73
N SER A 118 3.33 22.69 -3.79
CA SER A 118 4.20 23.86 -3.63
C SER A 118 4.39 24.70 -4.89
N GLU A 119 4.07 24.14 -6.06
CA GLU A 119 4.24 24.72 -7.39
C GLU A 119 3.18 24.19 -8.36
N ASP A 120 3.03 24.87 -9.50
CA ASP A 120 2.20 24.37 -10.60
C ASP A 120 2.89 23.15 -11.21
N VAL A 121 2.14 22.07 -11.42
CA VAL A 121 2.68 20.84 -12.00
C VAL A 121 1.71 20.25 -13.00
N THR A 122 2.23 19.74 -14.11
CA THR A 122 1.43 19.01 -15.10
C THR A 122 1.92 17.57 -15.17
N ILE A 123 1.04 16.61 -14.84
CA ILE A 123 1.36 15.18 -14.82
C ILE A 123 0.24 14.43 -15.51
N GLY A 124 0.60 13.53 -16.43
CA GLY A 124 -0.42 12.77 -17.16
C GLY A 124 -1.34 13.63 -18.02
N GLY A 125 -0.92 14.85 -18.38
CA GLY A 125 -1.76 15.83 -19.09
C GLY A 125 -2.74 16.61 -18.19
N VAL A 126 -2.72 16.38 -16.88
CA VAL A 126 -3.51 17.13 -15.89
C VAL A 126 -2.63 18.17 -15.22
N THR A 127 -3.03 19.44 -15.30
CA THR A 127 -2.35 20.54 -14.61
C THR A 127 -2.99 20.79 -13.26
N TYR A 128 -2.19 20.74 -12.21
CA TYR A 128 -2.55 21.11 -10.85
C TYR A 128 -1.92 22.47 -10.53
N ALA A 129 -2.74 23.40 -10.07
CA ALA A 129 -2.25 24.69 -9.61
C ALA A 129 -1.58 24.57 -8.25
N LYS A 130 -0.55 25.38 -8.02
CA LYS A 130 0.03 25.60 -6.70
C LYS A 130 -1.07 25.89 -5.67
N GLY A 131 -0.95 25.30 -4.48
CA GLY A 131 -1.96 25.43 -3.43
C GLY A 131 -3.12 24.45 -3.54
N SER A 132 -3.23 23.70 -4.64
CA SER A 132 -4.20 22.61 -4.73
C SER A 132 -3.86 21.52 -3.71
N LYS A 133 -4.88 20.98 -3.05
CA LYS A 133 -4.73 19.82 -2.18
C LYS A 133 -4.76 18.55 -3.02
N LEU A 134 -3.70 17.76 -2.90
CA LEU A 134 -3.59 16.46 -3.52
C LEU A 134 -3.86 15.38 -2.49
N GLY A 135 -4.91 14.58 -2.69
CA GLY A 135 -5.05 13.32 -1.96
C GLY A 135 -3.90 12.39 -2.33
N THR A 136 -3.25 11.78 -1.35
CA THR A 136 -2.09 10.90 -1.57
C THR A 136 -2.42 9.42 -1.38
N GLY A 137 -3.52 9.10 -0.69
CA GLY A 137 -3.82 7.75 -0.20
C GLY A 137 -2.86 7.29 0.91
N LEU A 138 -2.09 8.21 1.51
CA LEU A 138 -1.26 7.90 2.66
C LEU A 138 -2.13 7.82 3.92
N ASP A 139 -2.19 6.62 4.49
CA ASP A 139 -2.89 6.35 5.74
C ASP A 139 -2.10 6.86 6.95
N VAL A 140 -2.78 7.52 7.88
CA VAL A 140 -2.21 7.95 9.17
C VAL A 140 -3.11 7.43 10.28
N ALA A 141 -2.58 6.57 11.14
CA ALA A 141 -3.32 6.05 12.29
C ALA A 141 -3.62 7.15 13.32
N ALA A 142 -4.73 6.99 14.06
CA ALA A 142 -5.01 7.85 15.20
C ALA A 142 -3.84 7.86 16.19
N GLY A 143 -3.44 9.06 16.63
CA GLY A 143 -2.31 9.27 17.52
C GLY A 143 -0.92 9.17 16.86
N SER A 144 -0.81 8.84 15.58
CA SER A 144 0.46 8.85 14.84
C SER A 144 0.79 10.22 14.26
N PHE A 145 2.07 10.51 14.10
CA PHE A 145 2.62 11.72 13.48
C PHE A 145 3.27 11.47 12.12
N LEU A 146 3.32 10.21 11.68
CA LEU A 146 3.84 9.79 10.39
C LEU A 146 2.84 8.86 9.71
N PRO A 147 2.75 8.89 8.36
CA PRO A 147 1.99 7.89 7.63
C PRO A 147 2.48 6.47 7.91
N LEU A 148 1.57 5.50 7.78
CA LEU A 148 1.91 4.08 7.86
C LEU A 148 2.94 3.73 6.78
N GLY A 149 4.00 3.02 7.19
CA GLY A 149 5.07 2.57 6.31
C GLY A 149 5.97 3.65 5.74
N VAL A 150 5.91 4.91 6.23
CA VAL A 150 6.92 5.92 5.93
C VAL A 150 7.95 5.97 7.06
N VAL A 151 9.23 5.83 6.70
CA VAL A 151 10.37 5.97 7.62
C VAL A 151 11.11 7.26 7.28
N VAL A 152 11.36 8.09 8.28
CA VAL A 152 12.15 9.32 8.13
C VAL A 152 13.51 9.09 8.76
N HIS A 153 14.55 9.20 7.96
CA HIS A 153 15.94 9.17 8.40
C HIS A 153 16.51 10.58 8.42
N MET A 154 17.33 10.86 9.44
CA MET A 154 17.98 12.15 9.60
C MET A 154 19.44 11.93 9.97
N THR A 155 20.34 12.48 9.15
CA THR A 155 21.79 12.44 9.38
C THR A 155 22.39 13.77 8.97
N ARG A 156 23.14 14.44 9.85
CA ARG A 156 23.79 15.74 9.54
C ARG A 156 22.83 16.81 8.99
N TYR A 157 21.60 16.83 9.51
CA TYR A 157 20.50 17.72 9.06
C TYR A 157 19.98 17.44 7.64
N GLU A 158 20.41 16.34 7.02
CA GLU A 158 19.85 15.83 5.77
C GLU A 158 18.73 14.84 6.08
N LEU A 159 17.57 15.08 5.49
CA LEU A 159 16.37 14.26 5.64
C LEU A 159 16.25 13.32 4.45
N ARG A 160 16.10 12.03 4.73
CA ARG A 160 15.72 11.01 3.75
C ARG A 160 14.42 10.35 4.20
N VAL A 161 13.63 9.91 3.23
CA VAL A 161 12.42 9.13 3.44
C VAL A 161 12.54 7.80 2.74
N GLY A 162 12.26 6.73 3.47
CA GLY A 162 12.11 5.38 2.95
C GLY A 162 10.70 4.86 3.19
N ILE A 163 10.39 3.74 2.57
CA ILE A 163 9.09 3.09 2.65
C ILE A 163 9.21 1.65 3.11
N THR A 164 8.24 1.17 3.88
CA THR A 164 8.18 -0.21 4.36
C THR A 164 7.01 -0.97 3.75
N CYS A 165 6.92 -2.27 4.01
CA CYS A 165 5.78 -3.10 3.61
C CYS A 165 4.43 -2.52 4.06
N ALA A 166 4.39 -1.85 5.21
CA ALA A 166 3.18 -1.27 5.78
C ALA A 166 2.58 -0.11 4.96
N LEU A 167 3.32 0.49 4.03
CA LEU A 167 2.78 1.54 3.17
C LEU A 167 1.70 0.98 2.23
N CYS A 168 1.96 -0.21 1.69
CA CYS A 168 1.09 -0.90 0.75
C CYS A 168 0.19 -1.93 1.45
N HIS A 169 0.73 -2.67 2.43
CA HIS A 169 0.07 -3.83 3.05
C HIS A 169 -0.46 -3.54 4.47
N SER A 170 -0.80 -2.29 4.75
CA SER A 170 -1.62 -1.94 5.91
C SER A 170 -2.45 -0.71 5.60
N THR A 171 -3.61 -0.63 6.23
CA THR A 171 -4.45 0.56 6.17
C THR A 171 -5.02 0.89 7.53
N VAL A 172 -5.83 1.95 7.61
CA VAL A 172 -6.61 2.30 8.80
C VAL A 172 -8.09 2.16 8.52
N ASP A 173 -8.83 1.73 9.52
CA ASP A 173 -10.28 1.68 9.44
C ASP A 173 -10.86 3.10 9.26
N PRO A 174 -11.77 3.34 8.28
CA PRO A 174 -12.30 4.67 8.00
C PRO A 174 -13.04 5.32 9.17
N GLU A 175 -13.64 4.53 10.06
CA GLU A 175 -14.44 5.01 11.19
C GLU A 175 -13.57 5.26 12.43
N THR A 176 -12.82 4.24 12.85
CA THR A 176 -12.05 4.24 14.09
C THR A 176 -10.63 4.80 13.94
N ARG A 177 -10.10 4.80 12.71
CA ARG A 177 -8.69 5.12 12.38
C ARG A 177 -7.68 4.24 13.09
N GLN A 178 -8.12 3.08 13.58
CA GLN A 178 -7.25 2.02 14.06
C GLN A 178 -6.64 1.28 12.88
N VAL A 179 -5.42 0.79 13.06
CA VAL A 179 -4.67 0.08 12.03
C VAL A 179 -5.28 -1.30 11.79
N ILE A 180 -5.37 -1.67 10.53
CA ILE A 180 -5.69 -3.02 10.10
C ILE A 180 -4.41 -3.60 9.52
N HIS A 181 -3.75 -4.43 10.33
CA HIS A 181 -2.53 -5.12 9.91
C HIS A 181 -2.85 -6.04 8.73
N GLY A 182 -2.08 -5.93 7.67
CA GLY A 182 -2.17 -6.82 6.52
C GLY A 182 -3.26 -6.52 5.50
N ALA A 183 -4.19 -5.60 5.78
CA ALA A 183 -5.13 -5.13 4.76
C ALA A 183 -4.40 -4.30 3.69
N ALA A 184 -4.87 -4.38 2.44
CA ALA A 184 -4.30 -3.59 1.36
C ALA A 184 -4.68 -2.11 1.51
N ASN A 185 -3.71 -1.22 1.35
CA ASN A 185 -3.99 0.20 1.14
C ASN A 185 -4.53 0.39 -0.29
N SER A 186 -5.84 0.34 -0.43
CA SER A 186 -6.56 0.30 -1.72
C SER A 186 -6.73 1.68 -2.37
N ASP A 187 -6.42 2.77 -1.67
CA ASP A 187 -6.47 4.14 -2.20
C ASP A 187 -5.10 4.83 -2.29
N LEU A 188 -4.01 4.15 -1.94
CA LEU A 188 -2.63 4.61 -2.14
C LEU A 188 -2.40 5.02 -3.59
N GLN A 189 -2.04 6.28 -3.81
CA GLN A 189 -1.77 6.80 -5.16
C GLN A 189 -0.30 6.67 -5.52
N ALA A 190 0.26 5.45 -5.38
CA ALA A 190 1.68 5.17 -5.59
C ALA A 190 2.19 5.72 -6.94
N GLY A 191 1.50 5.40 -8.04
CA GLY A 191 1.89 5.90 -9.36
C GLY A 191 1.90 7.43 -9.47
N LEU A 192 0.90 8.12 -8.93
CA LEU A 192 0.88 9.59 -8.92
C LEU A 192 2.00 10.19 -8.06
N LEU A 193 2.27 9.61 -6.89
CA LEU A 193 3.35 10.04 -6.01
C LEU A 193 4.73 9.85 -6.67
N LEU A 194 4.91 8.76 -7.41
CA LEU A 194 6.13 8.50 -8.18
C LEU A 194 6.28 9.48 -9.36
N ALA A 195 5.19 9.76 -10.08
CA ALA A 195 5.16 10.71 -11.20
C ALA A 195 5.39 12.17 -10.77
N LEU A 196 5.21 12.49 -9.48
CA LEU A 196 5.53 13.80 -8.91
C LEU A 196 7.03 13.95 -8.59
N ALA A 197 7.80 12.87 -8.62
CA ALA A 197 9.22 12.93 -8.36
C ALA A 197 9.97 13.56 -9.56
N PRO A 198 10.98 14.42 -9.34
CA PRO A 198 11.74 15.04 -10.43
C PRO A 198 12.54 14.09 -11.34
N ASN A 199 12.67 12.83 -10.94
CA ASN A 199 13.34 11.78 -11.70
C ASN A 199 12.53 10.47 -11.62
N SER A 200 11.28 10.54 -12.07
CA SER A 200 10.36 9.42 -12.20
C SER A 200 10.86 8.39 -13.21
N ALA A 201 11.69 8.77 -14.20
CA ALA A 201 12.31 7.85 -15.16
C ALA A 201 13.17 6.75 -14.50
N ALA A 202 13.56 6.89 -13.23
CA ALA A 202 14.12 5.79 -12.45
C ALA A 202 13.20 4.55 -12.39
N PHE A 203 11.88 4.73 -12.53
CA PHE A 203 10.86 3.69 -12.60
C PHE A 203 10.50 3.25 -14.02
N ARG A 204 11.22 3.71 -15.06
CA ARG A 204 10.95 3.34 -16.47
C ARG A 204 10.73 1.83 -16.71
N PRO A 205 11.47 0.88 -16.10
CA PRO A 205 11.26 -0.56 -16.32
C PRO A 205 9.85 -1.09 -16.04
N HIS A 206 9.00 -0.32 -15.37
CA HIS A 206 7.62 -0.68 -15.00
C HIS A 206 6.55 -0.03 -15.89
N THR A 207 6.96 0.71 -16.94
CA THR A 207 6.08 1.66 -17.62
C THR A 207 5.92 1.42 -19.12
N GLY A 208 6.66 0.47 -19.69
CA GLY A 208 6.72 0.30 -21.15
C GLY A 208 7.33 1.47 -21.91
N ALA A 209 7.78 2.54 -21.23
CA ALA A 209 8.40 3.67 -21.89
C ALA A 209 9.74 3.27 -22.52
N ALA A 210 9.83 3.51 -23.83
CA ALA A 210 11.02 3.24 -24.60
C ALA A 210 12.20 4.10 -24.12
N PRO A 211 13.43 3.58 -24.11
CA PRO A 211 14.61 4.41 -23.90
C PRO A 211 14.76 5.40 -25.07
N GLY A 212 15.37 6.55 -24.82
CA GLY A 212 15.59 7.57 -25.84
C GLY A 212 16.68 8.56 -25.45
N PRO A 213 17.23 9.30 -26.43
CA PRO A 213 18.30 10.28 -26.20
C PRO A 213 17.79 11.58 -25.59
N ASP A 214 16.48 11.85 -25.61
CA ASP A 214 15.85 13.01 -24.97
C ASP A 214 15.31 12.61 -23.59
N PRO A 215 15.99 13.00 -22.49
CA PRO A 215 15.56 12.63 -21.14
C PRO A 215 14.19 13.18 -20.78
N ALA A 216 13.82 14.37 -21.28
CA ALA A 216 12.54 14.99 -20.95
C ALA A 216 11.37 14.25 -21.61
N ALA A 217 11.56 13.75 -22.84
CA ALA A 217 10.56 12.91 -23.49
C ALA A 217 10.39 11.55 -22.79
N VAL A 218 11.48 10.96 -22.28
CA VAL A 218 11.42 9.71 -21.50
C VAL A 218 10.68 9.95 -20.18
N GLU A 219 11.05 10.99 -19.44
CA GLU A 219 10.39 11.39 -18.18
C GLU A 219 8.88 11.58 -18.40
N ALA A 220 8.49 12.38 -19.40
CA ALA A 220 7.09 12.64 -19.70
C ALA A 220 6.30 11.38 -20.10
N ALA A 221 6.95 10.40 -20.75
CA ALA A 221 6.32 9.12 -21.06
C ALA A 221 6.11 8.28 -19.79
N VAL A 222 7.10 8.25 -18.90
CA VAL A 222 7.03 7.56 -17.60
C VAL A 222 5.96 8.19 -16.71
N ASP A 223 5.94 9.52 -16.59
CA ASP A 223 4.94 10.27 -15.82
C ASP A 223 3.51 9.96 -16.27
N ARG A 224 3.27 9.93 -17.59
CA ARG A 224 1.95 9.60 -18.14
C ARG A 224 1.51 8.21 -17.71
N THR A 225 2.40 7.21 -17.81
CA THR A 225 2.09 5.84 -17.41
C THR A 225 1.84 5.73 -15.91
N LEU A 226 2.75 6.29 -15.09
CA LEU A 226 2.64 6.23 -13.63
C LEU A 226 1.39 6.96 -13.12
N ALA A 227 1.05 8.13 -13.65
CA ALA A 227 -0.15 8.88 -13.24
C ALA A 227 -1.47 8.21 -13.63
N ALA A 228 -1.42 7.30 -14.62
CA ALA A 228 -2.55 6.49 -15.06
C ALA A 228 -2.75 5.24 -14.17
N TRP A 229 -1.77 4.84 -13.35
CA TRP A 229 -1.93 3.74 -12.41
C TRP A 229 -3.15 3.97 -11.50
N PRO A 230 -4.05 2.99 -11.35
CA PRO A 230 -5.13 3.09 -10.39
C PRO A 230 -4.63 3.29 -8.96
N PRO A 231 -5.38 3.99 -8.09
CA PRO A 231 -5.17 3.92 -6.64
C PRO A 231 -5.14 2.46 -6.16
N GLY A 232 -4.30 2.17 -5.17
CA GLY A 232 -4.14 0.83 -4.61
C GLY A 232 -3.51 -0.18 -5.57
N SER A 233 -2.78 0.28 -6.59
CA SER A 233 -2.07 -0.58 -7.54
C SER A 233 -0.58 -0.29 -7.57
N PHE A 234 0.20 -1.33 -7.91
CA PHE A 234 1.64 -1.23 -8.06
C PHE A 234 2.12 -2.30 -9.05
N ASP A 235 3.08 -1.92 -9.90
CA ASP A 235 3.76 -2.88 -10.77
C ASP A 235 5.04 -3.40 -10.09
N ALA A 236 4.97 -4.60 -9.55
CA ALA A 236 6.09 -5.29 -8.91
C ALA A 236 7.00 -6.06 -9.90
N THR A 237 6.80 -5.97 -11.22
CA THR A 237 7.62 -6.64 -12.23
C THR A 237 8.54 -5.68 -12.99
N LEU A 238 9.71 -6.18 -13.40
CA LEU A 238 10.71 -5.46 -14.20
C LEU A 238 10.78 -6.01 -15.62
N ASP A 239 9.63 -6.25 -16.24
CA ASP A 239 9.52 -6.86 -17.57
C ASP A 239 9.39 -5.84 -18.70
N GLY A 240 9.37 -4.54 -18.37
CA GLY A 240 9.17 -3.48 -19.36
C GLY A 240 7.74 -3.42 -19.88
N ALA A 241 6.77 -4.11 -19.26
CA ALA A 241 5.35 -3.89 -19.49
C ALA A 241 4.80 -2.90 -18.47
N ALA A 242 3.66 -2.28 -18.80
CA ALA A 242 2.89 -1.47 -17.87
C ALA A 242 1.59 -2.22 -17.56
N ASN A 243 1.62 -3.09 -16.55
CA ASN A 243 0.48 -3.92 -16.18
C ASN A 243 0.36 -4.02 -14.64
N PRO A 244 0.18 -2.89 -13.95
CA PRO A 244 0.14 -2.87 -12.50
C PRO A 244 -0.97 -3.80 -11.99
N THR A 245 -0.65 -4.55 -10.95
CA THR A 245 -1.64 -5.31 -10.20
C THR A 245 -2.18 -4.49 -9.06
N ARG A 246 -3.38 -4.80 -8.57
CA ARG A 246 -3.80 -4.31 -7.26
C ARG A 246 -2.79 -4.75 -6.21
N ILE A 247 -2.58 -3.91 -5.20
CA ILE A 247 -1.85 -4.28 -4.00
C ILE A 247 -2.66 -5.38 -3.31
N PRO A 248 -2.08 -6.58 -3.10
CA PRO A 248 -2.77 -7.63 -2.38
C PRO A 248 -2.76 -7.33 -0.87
N ASP A 249 -3.75 -7.83 -0.15
CA ASP A 249 -3.65 -8.00 1.29
C ASP A 249 -2.60 -9.09 1.60
N VAL A 250 -2.21 -9.20 2.87
CA VAL A 250 -1.29 -10.22 3.36
C VAL A 250 -1.94 -11.11 4.41
N PHE A 251 -3.24 -11.39 4.30
CA PHE A 251 -3.92 -12.42 5.10
C PHE A 251 -3.63 -13.82 4.55
N VAL A 252 -2.34 -14.18 4.53
CA VAL A 252 -1.79 -15.27 3.71
C VAL A 252 -1.84 -16.67 4.34
N HIS A 253 -2.47 -16.80 5.51
CA HIS A 253 -2.56 -18.08 6.21
C HIS A 253 -3.29 -19.12 5.35
N GLU A 254 -2.69 -20.30 5.17
CA GLU A 254 -3.23 -21.39 4.32
C GLU A 254 -3.39 -21.01 2.83
N GLU A 255 -2.72 -19.93 2.35
CA GLU A 255 -2.87 -19.44 0.97
C GLU A 255 -1.76 -19.87 0.01
N ALA A 256 -0.70 -20.53 0.48
CA ALA A 256 0.42 -20.92 -0.38
C ALA A 256 -0.07 -21.67 -1.64
N PRO A 257 0.54 -21.48 -2.82
CA PRO A 257 1.71 -20.65 -3.08
C PRO A 257 1.39 -19.14 -3.15
N TYR A 258 2.42 -18.30 -3.14
CA TYR A 258 2.26 -16.84 -3.05
C TYR A 258 2.52 -16.12 -4.39
N GLY A 259 1.95 -14.92 -4.51
CA GLY A 259 1.91 -14.12 -5.73
C GLY A 259 0.73 -14.45 -6.65
N TRP A 260 0.37 -13.51 -7.54
CA TRP A 260 -0.78 -13.62 -8.44
C TRP A 260 -0.74 -14.86 -9.36
N THR A 261 0.45 -15.29 -9.73
CA THR A 261 0.68 -16.48 -10.57
C THR A 261 1.12 -17.71 -9.75
N GLY A 262 1.22 -17.55 -8.42
CA GLY A 262 1.66 -18.60 -7.51
C GLY A 262 3.10 -19.04 -7.75
N SER A 263 4.01 -18.12 -8.12
CA SER A 263 5.41 -18.45 -8.43
C SER A 263 6.23 -18.86 -7.21
N SER A 264 5.87 -18.40 -6.02
CA SER A 264 6.61 -18.67 -4.79
C SER A 264 6.01 -19.86 -4.05
N ARG A 265 6.64 -21.04 -4.19
CA ARG A 265 6.11 -22.33 -3.68
C ARG A 265 7.05 -23.08 -2.74
N ALA A 266 8.27 -22.61 -2.53
CA ALA A 266 9.31 -23.34 -1.82
C ALA A 266 10.09 -22.42 -0.88
N GLY A 267 10.52 -22.98 0.26
CA GLY A 267 11.21 -22.26 1.32
C GLY A 267 10.37 -22.16 2.61
N PRO A 268 10.87 -21.43 3.63
CA PRO A 268 10.18 -21.24 4.90
C PRO A 268 8.76 -20.69 4.72
N LEU A 269 7.84 -21.16 5.58
CA LEU A 269 6.39 -20.85 5.51
C LEU A 269 5.82 -21.05 4.09
N SER A 270 6.09 -22.23 3.51
CA SER A 270 5.62 -22.62 2.17
C SER A 270 6.06 -21.68 1.04
N GLY A 271 7.18 -20.99 1.23
CA GLY A 271 7.75 -20.03 0.27
C GLY A 271 7.39 -18.56 0.50
N LEU A 272 6.73 -18.22 1.61
CA LEU A 272 6.37 -16.83 1.92
C LEU A 272 7.60 -15.97 2.15
N ALA A 273 8.58 -16.48 2.88
CA ALA A 273 9.84 -15.78 3.11
C ALA A 273 10.58 -15.49 1.79
N LEU A 274 10.53 -16.42 0.83
CA LEU A 274 11.11 -16.21 -0.50
C LEU A 274 10.28 -15.21 -1.34
N TYR A 275 8.96 -15.16 -1.18
CA TYR A 275 8.13 -14.14 -1.83
C TYR A 275 8.44 -12.74 -1.29
N ILE A 276 8.57 -12.60 0.04
CA ILE A 276 8.94 -11.35 0.71
C ILE A 276 10.35 -10.90 0.31
N ASN A 277 11.33 -11.81 0.36
CA ASN A 277 12.71 -11.54 -0.03
C ASN A 277 12.91 -11.55 -1.54
N GLY A 278 11.87 -11.87 -2.30
CA GLY A 278 11.94 -11.83 -3.75
C GLY A 278 12.34 -10.43 -4.18
N PRO A 279 13.00 -10.28 -5.33
CA PRO A 279 13.12 -8.99 -5.98
C PRO A 279 11.71 -8.54 -6.40
N THR A 280 10.90 -8.08 -5.45
CA THR A 280 9.84 -7.14 -5.76
C THR A 280 10.54 -6.00 -6.49
N ALA A 281 9.93 -5.51 -7.56
CA ALA A 281 10.62 -4.55 -8.42
C ALA A 281 11.09 -3.30 -7.64
N LEU A 282 10.47 -2.98 -6.49
CA LEU A 282 10.98 -1.99 -5.54
C LEU A 282 12.39 -2.33 -5.01
N HIS A 283 12.57 -3.53 -4.42
CA HIS A 283 13.88 -3.99 -3.97
C HIS A 283 14.89 -4.06 -5.10
N ALA A 284 14.46 -4.38 -6.33
CA ALA A 284 15.37 -4.51 -7.47
C ALA A 284 15.81 -3.15 -8.08
N VAL A 285 14.92 -2.15 -8.16
CA VAL A 285 15.32 -0.78 -8.59
C VAL A 285 16.14 -0.06 -7.53
N SER A 286 15.90 -0.38 -6.25
CA SER A 286 16.71 0.12 -5.14
C SER A 286 17.89 -0.79 -4.80
N ALA A 287 18.02 -1.99 -5.40
CA ALA A 287 19.02 -3.01 -5.05
C ALA A 287 20.47 -2.50 -5.01
N PRO A 288 20.92 -1.59 -5.89
CA PRO A 288 22.26 -1.03 -5.79
C PRO A 288 22.51 -0.20 -4.51
N TYR A 289 21.43 0.14 -3.79
CA TYR A 289 21.41 1.03 -2.63
C TYR A 289 20.85 0.34 -1.37
N VAL A 290 20.43 -0.93 -1.47
CA VAL A 290 19.79 -1.72 -0.41
C VAL A 290 20.78 -2.76 0.12
N GLU A 291 20.93 -2.82 1.45
CA GLU A 291 21.66 -3.92 2.09
C GLU A 291 20.78 -5.18 2.10
N PRO A 292 21.30 -6.36 1.72
CA PRO A 292 20.52 -7.58 1.76
C PRO A 292 20.08 -7.86 3.19
N PRO A 293 18.77 -8.02 3.46
CA PRO A 293 18.30 -8.25 4.80
C PRO A 293 18.81 -9.58 5.35
N GLU A 294 19.08 -9.61 6.67
CA GLU A 294 19.30 -10.87 7.39
C GLU A 294 18.10 -11.79 7.19
N TRP A 295 18.36 -13.04 6.81
CA TRP A 295 17.31 -14.00 6.44
C TRP A 295 16.32 -14.25 7.57
N GLU A 296 16.80 -14.22 8.81
CA GLU A 296 16.02 -14.35 10.04
C GLU A 296 14.94 -13.27 10.14
N ARG A 297 15.22 -12.04 9.67
CA ARG A 297 14.24 -10.94 9.68
C ARG A 297 13.11 -11.18 8.70
N ILE A 298 13.45 -11.65 7.51
CA ILE A 298 12.48 -12.02 6.48
C ILE A 298 11.60 -13.17 6.97
N VAL A 299 12.19 -14.21 7.58
CA VAL A 299 11.43 -15.32 8.14
C VAL A 299 10.52 -14.87 9.28
N ALA A 300 10.98 -14.00 10.17
CA ALA A 300 10.17 -13.43 11.24
C ALA A 300 8.99 -12.60 10.69
N MET A 301 9.23 -11.78 9.66
CA MET A 301 8.18 -11.02 8.99
C MET A 301 7.17 -11.92 8.27
N ALA A 302 7.64 -12.98 7.61
CA ALA A 302 6.78 -13.99 7.01
C ALA A 302 5.91 -14.69 8.03
N ALA A 303 6.48 -15.09 9.17
CA ALA A 303 5.75 -15.72 10.26
C ALA A 303 4.69 -14.78 10.86
N TRP A 304 5.01 -13.49 11.01
CA TRP A 304 4.04 -12.49 11.46
C TRP A 304 2.89 -12.33 10.45
N GLN A 305 3.18 -12.21 9.15
CA GLN A 305 2.15 -12.13 8.10
C GLN A 305 1.25 -13.37 8.04
N ASP A 306 1.82 -14.57 8.13
CA ASP A 306 1.06 -15.85 8.15
C ASP A 306 0.12 -15.95 9.37
N ALA A 307 0.46 -15.29 10.46
CA ALA A 307 -0.32 -15.33 11.68
C ALA A 307 -1.40 -14.22 11.75
N LEU A 308 -1.43 -13.29 10.77
CA LEU A 308 -2.48 -12.28 10.66
C LEU A 308 -3.83 -12.90 10.33
N ARG A 309 -4.88 -12.32 10.91
CA ARG A 309 -6.28 -12.62 10.58
C ARG A 309 -6.98 -11.32 10.20
N PRO A 310 -7.87 -11.34 9.18
CA PRO A 310 -8.66 -10.16 8.86
C PRO A 310 -9.62 -9.84 10.02
N PRO A 311 -9.87 -8.55 10.33
CA PRO A 311 -10.95 -8.18 11.23
C PRO A 311 -12.29 -8.74 10.74
N GLU A 312 -13.12 -9.22 11.67
CA GLU A 312 -14.47 -9.66 11.34
C GLU A 312 -15.33 -8.46 10.90
N VAL A 313 -16.19 -8.69 9.91
CA VAL A 313 -17.17 -7.70 9.44
C VAL A 313 -18.56 -8.13 9.83
N VAL A 314 -19.41 -7.16 10.16
CA VAL A 314 -20.80 -7.43 10.55
C VAL A 314 -21.60 -7.88 9.32
N VAL A 315 -22.16 -9.08 9.40
CA VAL A 315 -22.95 -9.73 8.34
C VAL A 315 -24.24 -10.30 8.92
N ASP A 316 -25.26 -10.48 8.07
CA ASP A 316 -26.46 -11.24 8.46
C ASP A 316 -26.12 -12.73 8.49
N ALA A 317 -25.93 -13.28 9.70
CA ALA A 317 -25.56 -14.68 9.89
C ALA A 317 -26.56 -15.67 9.28
N ALA A 318 -27.86 -15.36 9.30
CA ALA A 318 -28.88 -16.23 8.71
C ALA A 318 -28.83 -16.20 7.18
N ALA A 319 -28.56 -15.02 6.59
CA ALA A 319 -28.32 -14.89 5.17
C ALA A 319 -27.00 -15.54 4.74
N ALA A 320 -25.92 -15.40 5.51
CA ALA A 320 -24.65 -16.06 5.26
C ALA A 320 -24.79 -17.60 5.26
N ALA A 321 -25.59 -18.16 6.17
CA ALA A 321 -25.89 -19.60 6.17
C ALA A 321 -26.58 -20.05 4.88
N ARG A 322 -27.57 -19.29 4.38
CA ARG A 322 -28.21 -19.56 3.07
C ARG A 322 -27.23 -19.37 1.91
N GLY A 323 -26.35 -18.37 1.99
CA GLY A 323 -25.34 -18.09 0.99
C GLY A 323 -24.34 -19.22 0.80
N ARG A 324 -24.05 -19.99 1.86
CA ARG A 324 -23.23 -21.20 1.76
C ARG A 324 -23.83 -22.25 0.82
N GLU A 325 -25.15 -22.43 0.85
CA GLU A 325 -25.85 -23.35 -0.07
C GLU A 325 -25.77 -22.84 -1.51
N VAL A 326 -25.89 -21.52 -1.70
CA VAL A 326 -25.72 -20.87 -3.02
C VAL A 326 -24.30 -21.07 -3.54
N PHE A 327 -23.28 -20.91 -2.69
CA PHE A 327 -21.87 -21.12 -3.03
C PHE A 327 -21.59 -22.54 -3.52
N ALA A 328 -22.12 -23.55 -2.82
CA ALA A 328 -22.01 -24.94 -3.22
C ALA A 328 -22.76 -25.21 -4.54
N ARG A 329 -24.00 -24.72 -4.68
CA ARG A 329 -24.83 -24.92 -5.89
C ARG A 329 -24.28 -24.22 -7.14
N ALA A 330 -23.68 -23.04 -6.98
CA ALA A 330 -22.94 -22.36 -8.05
C ALA A 330 -21.63 -23.11 -8.42
N GLY A 331 -21.19 -24.04 -7.57
CA GLY A 331 -20.00 -24.86 -7.77
C GLY A 331 -18.70 -24.09 -7.54
N CYS A 332 -18.73 -23.04 -6.71
CA CYS A 332 -17.56 -22.25 -6.34
C CYS A 332 -16.49 -23.13 -5.65
N GLU A 333 -16.93 -24.14 -4.89
CA GLU A 333 -16.07 -25.10 -4.18
C GLU A 333 -15.11 -25.90 -5.08
N ARG A 334 -15.36 -25.97 -6.40
CA ARG A 334 -14.41 -26.62 -7.33
C ARG A 334 -13.06 -25.91 -7.41
N CYS A 335 -13.02 -24.62 -7.09
CA CYS A 335 -11.80 -23.80 -7.10
C CYS A 335 -11.55 -23.17 -5.73
N HIS A 336 -12.60 -22.81 -5.01
CA HIS A 336 -12.53 -22.15 -3.71
C HIS A 336 -12.98 -23.07 -2.59
N ALA A 337 -12.10 -24.00 -2.20
CA ALA A 337 -12.34 -24.99 -1.14
C ALA A 337 -11.19 -25.01 -0.11
N GLY A 338 -11.36 -25.76 0.97
CA GLY A 338 -10.37 -25.84 2.05
C GLY A 338 -10.42 -24.64 3.01
N PRO A 339 -9.50 -24.56 3.98
CA PRO A 339 -9.58 -23.60 5.09
C PRO A 339 -9.59 -22.13 4.64
N ALA A 340 -8.74 -21.76 3.67
CA ALA A 340 -8.68 -20.41 3.10
C ALA A 340 -9.59 -20.22 1.87
N TYR A 341 -10.47 -21.19 1.55
CA TYR A 341 -11.32 -21.16 0.36
C TYR A 341 -10.52 -20.98 -0.94
N THR A 342 -9.44 -21.75 -1.09
CA THR A 342 -8.66 -21.86 -2.32
C THR A 342 -8.10 -23.27 -2.45
N THR A 343 -8.20 -23.85 -3.65
CA THR A 343 -7.50 -25.11 -3.98
C THR A 343 -6.02 -24.90 -4.30
N GLN A 344 -5.52 -23.67 -4.16
CA GLN A 344 -4.12 -23.28 -4.33
C GLN A 344 -3.56 -23.56 -5.75
N SER A 345 -4.43 -23.95 -6.67
CA SER A 345 -4.08 -24.34 -8.03
C SER A 345 -3.90 -23.12 -8.92
N VAL A 346 -3.01 -23.23 -9.91
CA VAL A 346 -2.86 -22.23 -10.97
C VAL A 346 -3.74 -22.61 -12.15
N LEU A 347 -4.72 -21.77 -12.46
CA LEU A 347 -5.60 -21.93 -13.60
C LEU A 347 -4.97 -21.30 -14.85
N PRO A 348 -5.05 -21.95 -16.03
CA PRO A 348 -4.52 -21.39 -17.26
C PRO A 348 -5.11 -20.02 -17.59
N HIS A 349 -4.31 -19.10 -18.14
CA HIS A 349 -4.80 -17.76 -18.53
C HIS A 349 -6.03 -17.84 -19.44
N ALA A 350 -6.09 -18.83 -20.34
CA ALA A 350 -7.20 -19.03 -21.27
C ALA A 350 -8.51 -19.41 -20.56
N ARG A 351 -8.42 -19.98 -19.36
CA ARG A 351 -9.58 -20.33 -18.53
C ARG A 351 -10.02 -19.18 -17.63
N VAL A 352 -9.06 -18.40 -17.11
CA VAL A 352 -9.38 -17.23 -16.27
C VAL A 352 -9.87 -16.06 -17.13
N GLY A 353 -9.31 -15.90 -18.33
CA GLY A 353 -9.74 -14.91 -19.33
C GLY A 353 -9.16 -13.51 -19.11
N THR A 354 -8.06 -13.37 -18.37
CA THR A 354 -7.49 -12.07 -18.00
C THR A 354 -5.99 -11.99 -18.25
N ASP A 355 -5.52 -10.77 -18.56
CA ASP A 355 -4.15 -10.33 -18.84
C ASP A 355 -3.08 -11.44 -19.06
N PRO A 356 -2.89 -11.94 -20.29
CA PRO A 356 -1.85 -12.94 -20.55
C PRO A 356 -0.42 -12.39 -20.39
N ALA A 357 -0.21 -11.07 -20.49
CA ALA A 357 1.12 -10.47 -20.42
C ALA A 357 1.68 -10.56 -18.99
N ARG A 358 0.83 -10.35 -17.98
CA ARG A 358 1.22 -10.46 -16.56
C ARG A 358 1.58 -11.87 -16.14
N ALA A 359 1.04 -12.89 -16.82
CA ALA A 359 1.41 -14.28 -16.55
C ALA A 359 2.86 -14.59 -16.97
N ASN A 360 3.53 -13.75 -17.76
CA ASN A 360 4.97 -13.74 -18.09
C ASN A 360 5.69 -15.11 -17.99
N GLY A 361 5.36 -16.03 -18.90
CA GLY A 361 5.98 -17.36 -18.98
C GLY A 361 5.43 -18.41 -17.99
N GLN A 362 4.54 -18.03 -17.09
CA GLN A 362 3.79 -18.91 -16.20
C GLN A 362 2.45 -19.30 -16.84
N SER A 363 1.93 -20.48 -16.47
CA SER A 363 0.76 -21.06 -17.13
C SER A 363 -0.55 -20.29 -16.88
N GLY A 364 -0.64 -19.46 -15.84
CA GLY A 364 -1.77 -18.59 -15.57
C GLY A 364 -1.80 -18.05 -14.14
N TYR A 365 -2.99 -17.96 -13.54
CA TYR A 365 -3.21 -17.30 -12.25
C TYR A 365 -3.53 -18.29 -11.13
N LYS A 366 -2.97 -18.05 -9.95
CA LYS A 366 -3.35 -18.76 -8.74
C LYS A 366 -4.79 -18.40 -8.37
N ILE A 367 -5.58 -19.39 -7.98
CA ILE A 367 -6.87 -19.14 -7.34
C ILE A 367 -6.62 -18.46 -5.98
N PRO A 368 -7.07 -17.21 -5.76
CA PRO A 368 -6.85 -16.52 -4.49
C PRO A 368 -7.70 -17.14 -3.38
N GLY A 369 -7.27 -16.99 -2.12
CA GLY A 369 -8.16 -17.24 -0.99
C GLY A 369 -9.33 -16.26 -0.98
N LEU A 370 -10.41 -16.64 -0.29
CA LEU A 370 -11.61 -15.80 -0.16
C LEU A 370 -11.81 -15.27 1.26
N VAL A 371 -10.87 -15.50 2.17
CA VAL A 371 -10.93 -14.98 3.53
C VAL A 371 -10.53 -13.50 3.52
N GLY A 372 -11.29 -12.65 4.20
CA GLY A 372 -10.98 -11.21 4.28
C GLY A 372 -11.35 -10.37 3.05
N LEU A 373 -12.27 -10.83 2.18
CA LEU A 373 -12.68 -10.13 0.95
C LEU A 373 -13.15 -8.67 1.13
N TRP A 374 -13.60 -8.29 2.33
CA TRP A 374 -13.93 -6.90 2.63
C TRP A 374 -12.70 -5.98 2.57
N TRP A 375 -11.56 -6.48 3.07
CA TRP A 375 -10.31 -5.74 3.23
C TRP A 375 -9.38 -5.84 2.02
N SER A 376 -9.82 -6.50 0.96
CA SER A 376 -9.01 -6.77 -0.23
C SER A 376 -9.66 -6.30 -1.53
N ALA A 377 -10.78 -5.56 -1.46
CA ALA A 377 -11.31 -4.87 -2.62
C ALA A 377 -10.31 -3.81 -3.14
N PRO A 378 -10.28 -3.50 -4.46
CA PRO A 378 -11.15 -4.00 -5.53
C PRO A 378 -10.76 -5.40 -6.01
N TYR A 379 -11.62 -6.10 -6.77
CA TYR A 379 -11.40 -7.51 -7.10
C TYR A 379 -10.69 -7.76 -8.43
N LEU A 380 -10.17 -8.99 -8.56
CA LEU A 380 -9.22 -9.47 -9.58
C LEU A 380 -7.80 -8.90 -9.42
N HIS A 381 -6.84 -9.52 -10.11
CA HIS A 381 -5.43 -9.14 -10.01
C HIS A 381 -5.15 -7.72 -10.52
N ASP A 382 -5.92 -7.26 -11.50
CA ASP A 382 -5.81 -5.92 -12.09
C ASP A 382 -6.57 -4.86 -11.29
N GLY A 383 -7.32 -5.26 -10.25
CA GLY A 383 -8.19 -4.37 -9.47
C GLY A 383 -9.31 -3.74 -10.30
N GLY A 384 -9.63 -4.27 -11.49
CA GLY A 384 -10.57 -3.65 -12.42
C GLY A 384 -12.03 -3.73 -11.97
N VAL A 385 -12.34 -4.53 -10.94
CA VAL A 385 -13.70 -4.70 -10.41
C VAL A 385 -13.91 -3.80 -9.22
N ALA A 386 -14.30 -2.57 -9.52
CA ALA A 386 -14.49 -1.51 -8.53
C ALA A 386 -15.84 -0.82 -8.74
N VAL A 387 -16.63 -0.78 -7.67
CA VAL A 387 -17.97 -0.17 -7.64
C VAL A 387 -18.11 0.63 -6.35
N GLY A 388 -18.76 1.78 -6.45
CA GLY A 388 -19.04 2.64 -5.31
C GLY A 388 -20.39 2.32 -4.65
N PRO A 389 -20.69 2.96 -3.50
CA PRO A 389 -21.94 2.75 -2.79
C PRO A 389 -23.18 2.92 -3.67
N GLY A 390 -24.14 2.02 -3.48
CA GLY A 390 -25.40 2.01 -4.24
C GLY A 390 -25.24 1.74 -5.74
N GLU A 391 -24.07 1.27 -6.20
CA GLU A 391 -23.82 0.86 -7.59
C GLU A 391 -24.01 1.99 -8.63
N SER A 392 -23.98 3.23 -8.14
CA SER A 392 -24.21 4.46 -8.91
C SER A 392 -23.00 4.86 -9.75
N VAL A 393 -21.80 4.53 -9.29
CA VAL A 393 -20.53 4.77 -9.96
C VAL A 393 -19.77 3.45 -10.07
N VAL A 394 -19.37 3.11 -11.29
CA VAL A 394 -18.68 1.86 -11.63
C VAL A 394 -17.38 2.16 -12.36
N GLY A 395 -16.40 1.29 -12.18
CA GLY A 395 -15.07 1.41 -12.78
C GLY A 395 -14.14 2.28 -11.94
N VAL A 396 -12.91 1.81 -11.75
CA VAL A 396 -11.88 2.53 -10.95
C VAL A 396 -11.57 3.91 -11.53
N GLY A 397 -11.72 4.03 -12.86
CA GLY A 397 -11.80 5.27 -13.64
C GLY A 397 -12.59 6.38 -12.96
N ASN A 398 -13.89 6.11 -12.89
CA ASN A 398 -14.93 7.03 -12.47
C ASN A 398 -14.95 7.27 -10.97
N LEU A 399 -14.64 6.23 -10.17
CA LEU A 399 -14.54 6.36 -8.71
C LEU A 399 -13.54 7.45 -8.33
N ARG A 400 -12.32 7.38 -8.88
CA ARG A 400 -11.27 8.39 -8.70
C ARG A 400 -11.73 9.76 -9.20
N ALA A 401 -12.22 9.84 -10.44
CA ALA A 401 -12.59 11.11 -11.06
C ALA A 401 -13.72 11.85 -10.31
N ARG A 402 -14.59 11.11 -9.60
CA ARG A 402 -15.73 11.67 -8.85
C ARG A 402 -15.50 11.72 -7.34
N GLY A 403 -14.34 11.28 -6.84
CA GLY A 403 -14.06 11.18 -5.41
C GLY A 403 -15.04 10.27 -4.66
N VAL A 404 -15.57 9.24 -5.33
CA VAL A 404 -16.50 8.28 -4.72
C VAL A 404 -15.69 7.12 -4.13
N PRO A 405 -15.89 6.76 -2.86
CA PRO A 405 -15.15 5.67 -2.24
C PRO A 405 -15.49 4.32 -2.87
N LEU A 406 -14.55 3.40 -2.79
CA LEU A 406 -14.77 2.00 -3.14
C LEU A 406 -15.72 1.35 -2.13
N ASP A 407 -16.68 0.56 -2.62
CA ASP A 407 -17.56 -0.26 -1.79
C ASP A 407 -17.22 -1.75 -2.03
N PRO A 408 -16.64 -2.46 -1.03
CA PRO A 408 -16.28 -3.87 -1.18
C PRO A 408 -17.48 -4.76 -1.54
N ARG A 409 -18.64 -4.54 -0.92
CA ARG A 409 -19.83 -5.38 -1.14
C ARG A 409 -20.40 -5.19 -2.55
N ALA A 410 -20.53 -3.96 -3.01
CA ALA A 410 -21.01 -3.64 -4.35
C ALA A 410 -20.02 -4.14 -5.42
N SER A 411 -18.72 -4.02 -5.15
CA SER A 411 -17.68 -4.56 -6.02
C SER A 411 -17.74 -6.09 -6.11
N LEU A 412 -18.10 -6.76 -5.00
CA LEU A 412 -18.21 -8.22 -4.95
C LEU A 412 -19.48 -8.69 -5.68
N ARG A 413 -20.58 -7.93 -5.60
CA ARG A 413 -21.75 -8.14 -6.45
C ARG A 413 -21.38 -8.08 -7.92
N ALA A 414 -20.61 -7.06 -8.33
CA ALA A 414 -20.12 -6.93 -9.69
C ALA A 414 -19.17 -8.06 -10.11
N LEU A 415 -18.65 -8.87 -9.17
CA LEU A 415 -17.86 -10.06 -9.50
C LEU A 415 -18.73 -11.23 -9.99
N VAL A 416 -19.98 -11.30 -9.54
CA VAL A 416 -20.89 -12.44 -9.78
C VAL A 416 -22.15 -12.07 -10.56
N ASP A 417 -22.31 -10.81 -10.95
CA ASP A 417 -23.46 -10.30 -11.71
C ASP A 417 -23.05 -9.84 -13.12
N ARG A 418 -23.59 -10.47 -14.18
CA ARG A 418 -23.19 -10.17 -15.56
C ARG A 418 -23.52 -8.74 -15.98
N GLU A 419 -24.67 -8.21 -15.60
CA GLU A 419 -25.11 -6.88 -16.05
C GLU A 419 -24.28 -5.78 -15.39
N LEU A 420 -24.12 -5.88 -14.06
CA LEU A 420 -23.28 -4.95 -13.33
C LEU A 420 -21.82 -5.05 -13.78
N ARG A 421 -21.33 -6.27 -14.05
CA ARG A 421 -19.97 -6.46 -14.55
C ARG A 421 -19.75 -5.89 -15.94
N ALA A 422 -20.72 -6.02 -16.85
CA ALA A 422 -20.66 -5.40 -18.16
C ALA A 422 -20.56 -3.86 -18.07
N ARG A 423 -21.28 -3.24 -17.13
CA ARG A 423 -21.17 -1.79 -16.86
C ARG A 423 -19.77 -1.40 -16.35
N VAL A 424 -19.18 -2.20 -15.47
CA VAL A 424 -17.80 -2.00 -14.97
C VAL A 424 -16.79 -2.09 -16.12
N ILE A 425 -16.87 -3.14 -16.94
CA ILE A 425 -15.94 -3.34 -18.09
C ILE A 425 -16.09 -2.19 -19.09
N ALA A 426 -17.31 -1.78 -19.41
CA ALA A 426 -17.55 -0.65 -20.31
C ALA A 426 -17.00 0.66 -19.75
N ALA A 427 -17.11 0.90 -18.44
CA ALA A 427 -16.54 2.06 -17.78
C ALA A 427 -15.01 2.05 -17.81
N ASN A 428 -14.38 0.90 -17.57
CA ASN A 428 -12.92 0.76 -17.66
C ASN A 428 -12.42 0.93 -19.11
N HIS A 429 -13.16 0.40 -20.09
CA HIS A 429 -12.82 0.57 -21.51
C HIS A 429 -12.91 2.03 -21.96
N ALA A 430 -13.82 2.83 -21.39
CA ALA A 430 -13.92 4.26 -21.68
C ALA A 430 -12.75 5.08 -21.10
N ASP A 431 -12.05 4.57 -20.09
CA ASP A 431 -10.81 5.15 -19.55
C ASP A 431 -9.60 4.56 -20.29
N THR A 432 -9.29 5.13 -21.46
CA THR A 432 -8.25 4.59 -22.36
C THR A 432 -6.88 4.48 -21.69
N ALA A 433 -6.54 5.44 -20.81
CA ALA A 433 -5.26 5.43 -20.09
C ALA A 433 -5.12 4.20 -19.20
N ARG A 434 -6.17 3.79 -18.47
CA ARG A 434 -6.16 2.59 -17.64
C ARG A 434 -6.40 1.30 -18.42
N TRP A 435 -7.13 1.39 -19.53
CA TRP A 435 -7.33 0.25 -20.42
C TRP A 435 -6.01 -0.26 -21.03
N GLU A 436 -5.14 0.67 -21.43
CA GLU A 436 -3.79 0.38 -21.92
C GLU A 436 -2.90 -0.27 -20.85
N LEU A 437 -3.17 -0.02 -19.57
CA LEU A 437 -2.52 -0.65 -18.42
C LEU A 437 -3.11 -2.00 -18.01
N HIS A 438 -4.01 -2.55 -18.84
CA HIS A 438 -4.66 -3.85 -18.60
C HIS A 438 -5.58 -3.88 -17.38
N VAL A 439 -6.03 -2.72 -16.89
CA VAL A 439 -7.03 -2.60 -15.82
C VAL A 439 -8.42 -2.69 -16.44
N ARG A 440 -8.87 -3.92 -16.69
CA ARG A 440 -10.07 -4.19 -17.51
C ARG A 440 -11.23 -4.69 -16.68
N GLY A 441 -10.96 -5.43 -15.61
CA GLY A 441 -11.96 -6.16 -14.85
C GLY A 441 -12.58 -7.27 -15.70
N VAL A 442 -11.83 -7.93 -16.57
CA VAL A 442 -12.32 -9.07 -17.36
C VAL A 442 -11.87 -10.40 -16.77
N GLY A 443 -12.51 -11.50 -17.16
CA GLY A 443 -12.24 -12.82 -16.64
C GLY A 443 -13.02 -13.16 -15.36
N HIS A 444 -12.85 -14.40 -14.89
CA HIS A 444 -13.67 -15.00 -13.82
C HIS A 444 -15.18 -14.97 -14.16
N GLU A 445 -15.55 -15.56 -15.31
CA GLU A 445 -16.94 -15.58 -15.79
C GLU A 445 -17.81 -16.64 -15.08
N PHE A 446 -17.88 -16.56 -13.75
CA PHE A 446 -18.72 -17.40 -12.91
C PHE A 446 -19.78 -16.53 -12.23
N TRP A 447 -21.05 -16.87 -12.46
CA TRP A 447 -22.16 -15.94 -12.24
C TRP A 447 -23.19 -16.50 -11.28
N VAL A 448 -23.72 -15.64 -10.42
CA VAL A 448 -24.83 -15.88 -9.51
C VAL A 448 -25.79 -14.73 -9.69
N ASP A 449 -26.58 -14.81 -10.75
CA ASP A 449 -27.54 -13.81 -11.21
C ASP A 449 -28.82 -14.51 -11.78
N PRO A 450 -29.87 -13.77 -12.16
CA PRO A 450 -31.08 -14.37 -12.74
C PRO A 450 -30.82 -15.16 -14.03
N GLY A 451 -29.85 -14.74 -14.85
CA GLY A 451 -29.47 -15.45 -16.07
C GLY A 451 -28.80 -16.81 -15.81
N ALA A 452 -28.21 -16.99 -14.63
CA ALA A 452 -27.68 -18.26 -14.13
C ALA A 452 -28.70 -19.06 -13.27
N GLY A 453 -29.94 -18.58 -13.15
CA GLY A 453 -30.99 -19.24 -12.38
C GLY A 453 -31.00 -18.95 -10.88
N PHE A 454 -30.32 -17.88 -10.44
CA PHE A 454 -30.31 -17.44 -9.05
C PHE A 454 -31.15 -16.17 -8.85
N THR A 455 -31.85 -16.10 -7.73
CA THR A 455 -32.64 -14.92 -7.33
C THR A 455 -31.74 -13.81 -6.75
N PRO A 456 -32.19 -12.54 -6.75
CA PRO A 456 -31.47 -11.46 -6.08
C PRO A 456 -31.26 -11.69 -4.58
N ALA A 457 -32.16 -12.45 -3.93
CA ALA A 457 -32.03 -12.84 -2.53
C ALA A 457 -30.91 -13.86 -2.32
N GLU A 458 -30.78 -14.84 -3.23
CA GLU A 458 -29.70 -15.83 -3.21
C GLU A 458 -28.34 -15.19 -3.52
N GLN A 459 -28.29 -14.26 -4.48
CA GLN A 459 -27.07 -13.48 -4.75
C GLN A 459 -26.68 -12.67 -3.50
N SER A 460 -27.62 -11.97 -2.86
CA SER A 460 -27.33 -11.20 -1.65
C SER A 460 -26.90 -12.09 -0.48
N ALA A 461 -27.52 -13.26 -0.31
CA ALA A 461 -27.11 -14.26 0.67
C ALA A 461 -25.69 -14.78 0.41
N LEU A 462 -25.32 -15.02 -0.85
CA LEU A 462 -23.95 -15.38 -1.24
C LEU A 462 -22.95 -14.30 -0.82
N LEU A 463 -23.26 -13.02 -1.01
CA LEU A 463 -22.36 -11.93 -0.59
C LEU A 463 -22.16 -11.93 0.94
N GLU A 464 -23.21 -12.15 1.72
CA GLU A 464 -23.09 -12.30 3.20
C GLU A 464 -22.18 -13.47 3.55
N HIS A 465 -22.32 -14.61 2.85
CA HIS A 465 -21.46 -15.77 3.07
C HIS A 465 -19.99 -15.45 2.77
N LEU A 466 -19.71 -14.88 1.61
CA LEU A 466 -18.36 -14.52 1.17
C LEU A 466 -17.68 -13.51 2.11
N LEU A 467 -18.43 -12.53 2.62
CA LEU A 467 -17.91 -11.53 3.56
C LEU A 467 -17.74 -12.09 4.98
N SER A 468 -18.46 -13.17 5.32
CA SER A 468 -18.36 -13.85 6.61
C SER A 468 -17.20 -14.85 6.73
N LEU A 469 -16.47 -15.11 5.63
CA LEU A 469 -15.48 -16.19 5.58
C LEU A 469 -14.31 -15.94 6.53
N ARG A 470 -13.97 -16.98 7.30
CA ARG A 470 -12.85 -17.03 8.24
C ARG A 470 -12.24 -18.42 8.28
N ILE A 471 -10.97 -18.51 8.65
CA ILE A 471 -10.27 -19.77 8.83
C ILE A 471 -10.68 -20.36 10.20
N PRO A 472 -11.24 -21.59 10.26
CA PRO A 472 -11.64 -22.21 11.53
C PRO A 472 -10.43 -22.51 12.44
N GLY A 473 -10.54 -22.21 13.74
CA GLY A 473 -9.52 -22.56 14.74
C GLY A 473 -8.31 -21.61 14.82
N GLY A 474 -8.43 -20.41 14.24
CA GLY A 474 -7.50 -19.29 14.46
C GLY A 474 -7.72 -18.58 15.78
#